data_AF-A0A0P4VVV1-F1
#
_entry.id   AF-A0A0P4VVV1-F1
#
_cell.length_a   1.000
_cell.length_b   1.000
_cell.length_c   1.000
_cell.angle_alpha   90.00
_cell.angle_beta   90.00
_cell.angle_gamma   90.00
#
_symmetry.space_group_name_H-M   'P 1'
#
loop_
_entity.id
_entity.type
_entity.pdbx_description
1 polymer ?
#
loop_
_entity_poly.entity_id
_entity_poly.type
_entity_poly.pdbx_seq_one_letter_code
_entity_poly.pdbx_strand_id
1 'polypeptide(L)'
;MNKELSWMFRSSAALYPSLYVRYWSGFSPRARHQHARLNLLEGLEARRRDNPTAPVLPYLWFRYHDTPRLLSPVDIVNTLGLTRVLGGQGAVVWGGTADLATKRQCLDFKAYAEGKLGPLVRYLAHLPRAKLRRLLASRARLRRGVRTALREVKTRAVDGTGRCSNRVLGECT
;
A
#
# COMPACT_ATOMS: atom_id res chain seq x y z
N MET A 1 22.24 15.37 2.95
CA MET A 1 21.28 15.80 4.00
C MET A 1 20.99 14.70 5.01
N ASN A 2 20.50 13.51 4.62
CA ASN A 2 20.18 12.45 5.61
C ASN A 2 21.39 11.95 6.43
N LYS A 3 22.62 12.06 5.94
CA LYS A 3 23.83 11.68 6.69
C LYS A 3 24.04 12.54 7.95
N GLU A 4 23.65 13.82 7.90
CA GLU A 4 23.76 14.74 9.04
C GLU A 4 22.71 14.44 10.14
N LEU A 5 21.67 13.66 9.81
CA LEU A 5 20.59 13.30 10.72
C LEU A 5 20.79 11.91 11.36
N SER A 6 22.01 11.37 11.33
CA SER A 6 22.33 10.05 11.88
C SER A 6 21.94 9.90 13.36
N TRP A 7 22.05 10.99 14.16
CA TRP A 7 21.65 11.02 15.57
C TRP A 7 20.16 10.75 15.76
N MET A 8 19.31 11.27 14.86
CA MET A 8 17.87 11.10 14.91
C MET A 8 17.49 9.65 14.58
N PHE A 9 18.10 9.09 13.53
CA PHE A 9 17.83 7.71 13.12
C PHE A 9 18.28 6.69 14.17
N ARG A 10 19.45 6.89 14.80
CA ARG A 10 19.93 6.06 15.92
C ARG A 10 18.97 6.07 17.11
N SER A 11 18.33 7.20 17.37
CA SER A 11 17.42 7.38 18.50
C SER A 11 15.97 6.97 18.19
N SER A 12 15.67 6.61 16.93
CA SER A 12 14.31 6.28 16.48
C SER A 12 13.97 4.81 16.76
N ALA A 13 12.75 4.54 17.26
CA ALA A 13 12.26 3.18 17.41
C ALA A 13 11.86 2.53 16.07
N ALA A 14 11.52 3.34 15.06
CA ALA A 14 11.11 2.93 13.72
C ALA A 14 11.28 4.10 12.75
N LEU A 15 11.36 3.82 11.44
CA LEU A 15 11.44 4.84 10.39
C LEU A 15 10.15 4.88 9.56
N TYR A 16 9.67 6.08 9.29
CA TYR A 16 8.35 6.33 8.69
C TYR A 16 8.41 7.18 7.42
N PRO A 17 9.07 6.73 6.33
CA PRO A 17 9.14 7.50 5.11
C PRO A 17 7.75 7.70 4.50
N SER A 18 7.46 8.91 3.99
CA SER A 18 6.20 9.18 3.31
C SER A 18 6.21 8.66 1.88
N LEU A 19 5.20 7.87 1.52
CA LEU A 19 4.96 7.36 0.16
C LEU A 19 3.71 8.00 -0.47
N TYR A 20 3.37 9.21 -0.03
CA TYR A 20 2.24 9.94 -0.59
C TYR A 20 2.49 10.24 -2.07
N VAL A 21 1.56 9.83 -2.92
CA VAL A 21 1.65 10.05 -4.37
C VAL A 21 0.65 11.10 -4.83
N ARG A 22 1.03 11.87 -5.84
CA ARG A 22 0.23 12.97 -6.43
C ARG A 22 -0.38 12.56 -7.77
N TYR A 23 -1.56 13.09 -8.08
CA TYR A 23 -2.29 12.80 -9.31
C TYR A 23 -2.11 13.86 -10.40
N TRP A 24 -2.28 15.15 -10.08
CA TRP A 24 -2.39 16.24 -11.06
C TRP A 24 -1.06 16.96 -11.34
N SER A 25 -0.05 16.79 -10.48
CA SER A 25 1.21 17.53 -10.56
C SER A 25 2.19 17.05 -11.67
N GLY A 26 1.70 16.60 -12.82
CA GLY A 26 2.54 16.08 -13.93
C GLY A 26 3.14 14.68 -13.68
N PHE A 27 2.79 14.02 -12.58
CA PHE A 27 3.30 12.68 -12.28
C PHE A 27 2.55 11.62 -13.10
N SER A 28 3.22 11.12 -14.14
CA SER A 28 2.78 9.89 -14.81
C SER A 28 2.69 8.72 -13.81
N PRO A 29 1.94 7.64 -14.12
CA PRO A 29 1.96 6.42 -13.31
C PRO A 29 3.37 5.87 -13.06
N ARG A 30 4.30 6.09 -14.01
CA ARG A 30 5.73 5.75 -13.83
C ARG A 30 6.37 6.60 -12.75
N ALA A 31 6.17 7.91 -12.82
CA ALA A 31 6.77 8.86 -11.91
C ALA A 31 6.27 8.63 -10.48
N ARG A 32 4.97 8.35 -10.29
CA ARG A 32 4.42 7.98 -8.97
C ARG A 32 5.11 6.75 -8.37
N HIS A 33 5.26 5.69 -9.18
CA HIS A 33 5.94 4.49 -8.73
C HIS A 33 7.41 4.74 -8.41
N GLN A 34 8.12 5.51 -9.24
CA GLN A 34 9.51 5.85 -9.00
C GLN A 34 9.68 6.70 -7.75
N HIS A 35 8.79 7.67 -7.52
CA HIS A 35 8.80 8.51 -6.33
C HIS A 35 8.66 7.66 -5.05
N ALA A 36 7.65 6.80 -4.98
CA ALA A 36 7.47 5.89 -3.85
C ALA A 36 8.69 4.96 -3.67
N ARG A 37 9.29 4.48 -4.76
CA ARG A 37 10.50 3.65 -4.72
C ARG A 37 11.70 4.38 -4.14
N LEU A 38 11.96 5.60 -4.58
CA LEU A 38 13.10 6.38 -4.11
C LEU A 38 12.96 6.75 -2.63
N ASN A 39 11.79 7.22 -2.20
CA ASN A 39 11.55 7.56 -0.79
C ASN A 39 11.72 6.35 0.14
N LEU A 40 11.23 5.19 -0.29
CA LEU A 40 11.39 3.96 0.49
C LEU A 40 12.84 3.47 0.53
N LEU A 41 13.55 3.51 -0.60
CA LEU A 41 14.96 3.12 -0.65
C LEU A 41 15.82 4.01 0.24
N GLU A 42 15.53 5.30 0.28
CA GLU A 42 16.24 6.24 1.14
C GLU A 42 15.99 5.94 2.63
N GLY A 43 14.74 5.66 3.03
CA GLY A 43 14.43 5.23 4.39
C GLY A 43 15.11 3.91 4.77
N LEU A 44 15.16 2.95 3.84
CA LEU A 44 15.88 1.68 4.05
C LEU A 44 17.40 1.87 4.12
N GLU A 45 17.95 2.83 3.41
CA GLU A 45 19.38 3.16 3.48
C GLU A 45 19.74 3.85 4.80
N ALA A 46 18.94 4.81 5.24
CA ALA A 46 19.07 5.42 6.57
C ALA A 46 19.00 4.36 7.68
N ARG A 47 18.04 3.42 7.58
CA ARG A 47 17.96 2.25 8.47
C ARG A 47 19.25 1.44 8.46
N ARG A 48 19.72 1.04 7.28
CA ARG A 48 20.93 0.21 7.14
C ARG A 48 22.16 0.87 7.74
N ARG A 49 22.30 2.18 7.56
CA ARG A 49 23.47 2.93 8.03
C ARG A 49 23.43 3.19 9.54
N ASP A 50 22.28 3.64 10.05
CA ASP A 50 22.22 4.27 11.37
C ASP A 50 21.44 3.44 12.41
N ASN A 51 20.51 2.58 11.99
CA ASN A 51 19.69 1.79 12.92
C ASN A 51 19.19 0.49 12.28
N PRO A 52 20.06 -0.53 12.09
CA PRO A 52 19.78 -1.69 11.25
C PRO A 52 18.58 -2.53 11.69
N THR A 53 18.24 -2.48 12.99
CA THR A 53 17.18 -3.25 13.63
C THR A 53 15.82 -2.56 13.62
N ALA A 54 15.77 -1.23 13.42
CA ALA A 54 14.51 -0.50 13.39
C ALA A 54 13.63 -0.95 12.20
N PRO A 55 12.31 -1.18 12.41
CA PRO A 55 11.40 -1.44 11.30
C PRO A 55 11.19 -0.17 10.47
N VAL A 56 11.00 -0.35 9.16
CA VAL A 56 10.61 0.70 8.22
C VAL A 56 9.14 0.52 7.87
N LEU A 57 8.33 1.48 8.29
CA LEU A 57 6.87 1.48 8.22
C LEU A 57 6.41 2.71 7.42
N PRO A 58 6.49 2.69 6.08
CA PRO A 58 6.09 3.83 5.28
C PRO A 58 4.64 4.26 5.52
N TYR A 59 4.43 5.57 5.53
CA TYR A 59 3.10 6.16 5.53
C TYR A 59 2.55 6.24 4.11
N LEU A 60 1.33 5.78 3.92
CA LEU A 60 0.55 5.98 2.70
C LEU A 60 -0.77 6.65 3.03
N TRP A 61 -1.21 7.54 2.14
CA TRP A 61 -2.54 8.10 2.19
C TRP A 61 -3.44 7.28 1.27
N PHE A 62 -4.67 6.95 1.70
CA PHE A 62 -5.61 6.22 0.85
C PHE A 62 -6.10 7.01 -0.38
N ARG A 63 -5.82 8.31 -0.43
CA ARG A 63 -6.04 9.18 -1.59
C ARG A 63 -4.74 9.75 -2.15
N TYR A 64 -4.81 10.29 -3.36
CA TYR A 64 -3.70 11.09 -3.86
C TYR A 64 -3.56 12.36 -3.03
N HIS A 65 -2.33 12.80 -2.79
CA HIS A 65 -2.04 13.90 -1.85
C HIS A 65 -2.67 15.24 -2.26
N ASP A 66 -2.73 15.49 -3.56
CA ASP A 66 -3.15 16.75 -4.20
C ASP A 66 -4.60 16.73 -4.72
N THR A 67 -5.40 15.71 -4.41
CA THR A 67 -6.80 15.61 -4.86
C THR A 67 -7.62 14.70 -3.96
N PRO A 68 -8.95 14.91 -3.82
CA PRO A 68 -9.81 14.00 -3.05
C PRO A 68 -9.94 12.59 -3.66
N ARG A 69 -9.35 12.33 -4.83
CA ARG A 69 -9.45 11.04 -5.52
C ARG A 69 -8.71 9.95 -4.75
N LEU A 70 -9.41 8.85 -4.46
CA LEU A 70 -8.86 7.65 -3.83
C LEU A 70 -7.80 6.99 -4.73
N LEU A 71 -6.80 6.35 -4.13
CA LEU A 71 -5.71 5.70 -4.88
C LEU A 71 -6.25 4.59 -5.78
N SER A 72 -5.73 4.53 -7.01
CA SER A 72 -6.05 3.44 -7.93
C SER A 72 -5.53 2.09 -7.40
N PRO A 73 -6.20 0.97 -7.72
CA PRO A 73 -5.70 -0.38 -7.40
C PRO A 73 -4.25 -0.65 -7.80
N VAL A 74 -3.83 -0.08 -8.93
CA VAL A 74 -2.45 -0.19 -9.42
C VAL A 74 -1.48 0.59 -8.54
N ASP A 75 -1.85 1.80 -8.12
CA ASP A 75 -1.01 2.62 -7.26
C ASP A 75 -0.92 2.03 -5.83
N ILE A 76 -1.98 1.42 -5.30
CA ILE A 76 -1.96 0.66 -4.03
C ILE A 76 -0.92 -0.47 -4.10
N VAL A 77 -0.93 -1.27 -5.16
CA VAL A 77 0.05 -2.37 -5.32
C VAL A 77 1.45 -1.83 -5.55
N ASN A 78 1.59 -0.71 -6.27
CA ASN A 78 2.89 -0.06 -6.49
C ASN A 78 3.49 0.61 -5.25
N THR A 79 2.72 0.86 -4.19
CA THR A 79 3.22 1.37 -2.90
C THR A 79 3.37 0.24 -1.89
N LEU A 80 2.29 -0.45 -1.53
CA LEU A 80 2.30 -1.52 -0.53
C LEU A 80 3.08 -2.75 -1.00
N GLY A 81 2.88 -3.16 -2.27
CA GLY A 81 3.60 -4.29 -2.83
C GLY A 81 5.10 -4.01 -2.96
N LEU A 82 5.45 -2.79 -3.34
CA LEU A 82 6.84 -2.32 -3.37
C LEU A 82 7.47 -2.36 -1.97
N THR A 83 6.74 -1.90 -0.95
CA THR A 83 7.17 -1.97 0.46
C THR A 83 7.54 -3.39 0.86
N ARG A 84 6.67 -4.36 0.57
CA ARG A 84 6.91 -5.77 0.85
C ARG A 84 8.10 -6.35 0.09
N VAL A 85 8.34 -5.91 -1.16
CA VAL A 85 9.44 -6.41 -2.01
C VAL A 85 10.80 -5.85 -1.61
N LEU A 86 10.85 -4.59 -1.16
CA LEU A 86 12.09 -3.94 -0.76
C LEU A 86 12.47 -4.20 0.70
N GLY A 87 11.66 -4.95 1.44
CA GLY A 87 11.97 -5.38 2.80
C GLY A 87 11.48 -4.44 3.89
N GLY A 88 10.46 -3.61 3.61
CA GLY A 88 9.70 -2.95 4.67
C GLY A 88 8.91 -3.97 5.49
N GLN A 89 8.75 -3.68 6.78
CA GLN A 89 8.14 -4.57 7.77
C GLN A 89 6.61 -4.42 7.84
N GLY A 90 6.08 -3.34 7.29
CA GLY A 90 4.66 -3.03 7.30
C GLY A 90 4.40 -1.70 6.59
N ALA A 91 3.21 -1.14 6.77
CA ALA A 91 2.89 0.20 6.29
C ALA A 91 1.75 0.79 7.13
N VAL A 92 1.69 2.11 7.24
CA VAL A 92 0.62 2.83 7.93
C VAL A 92 -0.29 3.48 6.90
N VAL A 93 -1.56 3.06 6.87
CA VAL A 93 -2.58 3.73 6.07
C VAL A 93 -3.13 4.89 6.88
N TRP A 94 -2.91 6.10 6.37
CA TRP A 94 -3.30 7.34 7.01
C TRP A 94 -4.46 8.02 6.29
N GLY A 95 -5.19 8.87 7.01
CA GLY A 95 -6.28 9.72 6.54
C GLY A 95 -6.35 11.00 7.35
N GLY A 96 -6.65 12.12 6.69
CA GLY A 96 -6.94 13.37 7.37
C GLY A 96 -8.40 13.43 7.80
N THR A 97 -8.70 14.15 8.88
CA THR A 97 -10.07 14.31 9.40
C THR A 97 -11.04 14.86 8.33
N ALA A 98 -10.56 15.76 7.48
CA ALA A 98 -11.33 16.33 6.38
C ALA A 98 -11.72 15.32 5.28
N ASP A 99 -11.00 14.19 5.17
CA ASP A 99 -11.28 13.17 4.17
C ASP A 99 -12.55 12.37 4.50
N LEU A 100 -12.99 12.39 5.77
CA LEU A 100 -14.10 11.62 6.32
C LEU A 100 -15.09 12.52 7.10
N ALA A 101 -15.18 13.81 6.72
CA ALA A 101 -15.97 14.80 7.46
C ALA A 101 -17.49 14.66 7.26
N THR A 102 -17.94 14.00 6.19
CA THR A 102 -19.36 13.85 5.85
C THR A 102 -19.76 12.37 5.77
N LYS A 103 -21.04 12.09 6.05
CA LYS A 103 -21.61 10.73 5.89
C LYS A 103 -21.32 10.13 4.51
N ARG A 104 -21.41 10.94 3.45
CA ARG A 104 -21.10 10.51 2.07
C ARG A 104 -19.64 10.07 1.94
N GLN A 105 -18.70 10.88 2.43
CA GLN A 105 -17.27 10.52 2.39
C GLN A 105 -16.97 9.25 3.18
N CYS A 106 -17.59 9.05 4.35
CA CYS A 106 -17.45 7.82 5.12
C CYS A 106 -17.96 6.59 4.35
N LEU A 107 -19.12 6.70 3.68
CA LEU A 107 -19.68 5.61 2.89
C LEU A 107 -18.84 5.31 1.65
N ASP A 108 -18.32 6.35 0.97
CA ASP A 108 -17.41 6.20 -0.16
C ASP A 108 -16.11 5.51 0.26
N PHE A 109 -15.55 5.90 1.41
CA PHE A 109 -14.37 5.25 1.98
C PHE A 109 -14.65 3.81 2.40
N LYS A 110 -15.80 3.52 3.02
CA LYS A 110 -16.21 2.15 3.36
C LYS A 110 -16.24 1.26 2.10
N ALA A 111 -16.93 1.71 1.05
CA ALA A 111 -17.02 0.98 -0.21
C ALA A 111 -15.63 0.78 -0.86
N TYR A 112 -14.74 1.77 -0.73
CA TYR A 112 -13.36 1.66 -1.19
C TYR A 112 -12.52 0.66 -0.37
N ALA A 113 -12.66 0.69 0.96
CA ALA A 113 -11.97 -0.20 1.88
C ALA A 113 -12.36 -1.65 1.62
N GLU A 114 -13.67 -1.92 1.51
CA GLU A 114 -14.22 -3.26 1.30
C GLU A 114 -13.99 -3.76 -0.13
N GLY A 115 -14.15 -2.89 -1.13
CA GLY A 115 -14.12 -3.27 -2.54
C GLY A 115 -12.73 -3.24 -3.19
N LYS A 116 -11.76 -2.51 -2.64
CA LYS A 116 -10.44 -2.30 -3.27
C LYS A 116 -9.28 -2.46 -2.30
N LEU A 117 -9.19 -1.60 -1.28
CA LEU A 117 -8.00 -1.53 -0.43
C LEU A 117 -7.79 -2.83 0.38
N GLY A 118 -8.80 -3.25 1.14
CA GLY A 118 -8.75 -4.46 1.98
C GLY A 118 -8.41 -5.71 1.18
N PRO A 119 -9.11 -6.01 0.07
CA PRO A 119 -8.76 -7.14 -0.79
C PRO A 119 -7.34 -7.12 -1.33
N LEU A 120 -6.84 -5.95 -1.76
CA LEU A 120 -5.48 -5.83 -2.26
C LEU A 120 -4.44 -6.01 -1.14
N VAL A 121 -4.71 -5.48 0.06
CA VAL A 121 -3.85 -5.72 1.24
C VAL A 121 -3.77 -7.21 1.55
N ARG A 122 -4.92 -7.92 1.60
CA ARG A 122 -4.96 -9.37 1.82
C ARG A 122 -4.22 -10.13 0.72
N TYR A 123 -4.46 -9.80 -0.54
CA TYR A 123 -3.78 -10.40 -1.67
C TYR A 123 -2.25 -10.23 -1.57
N LEU A 124 -1.78 -9.03 -1.23
CA LEU A 124 -0.34 -8.76 -1.07
C LEU A 124 0.27 -9.49 0.13
N ALA A 125 -0.46 -9.62 1.23
CA ALA A 125 -0.01 -10.33 2.44
C ALA A 125 0.26 -11.82 2.15
N HIS A 126 -0.60 -12.45 1.35
CA HIS A 126 -0.51 -13.88 1.01
C HIS A 126 0.33 -14.16 -0.24
N LEU A 127 0.68 -13.14 -1.04
CA LEU A 127 1.48 -13.34 -2.24
C LEU A 127 2.97 -13.59 -1.87
N PRO A 128 3.60 -14.68 -2.37
CA PRO A 128 5.03 -14.91 -2.17
C PRO A 128 5.86 -13.77 -2.74
N ARG A 129 6.89 -13.33 -2.00
CA ARG A 129 7.76 -12.19 -2.39
C ARG A 129 8.34 -12.36 -3.80
N ALA A 130 8.78 -13.56 -4.19
CA ALA A 130 9.31 -13.85 -5.53
C ALA A 130 8.25 -13.64 -6.63
N LYS A 131 7.00 -14.05 -6.39
CA LYS A 131 5.88 -13.83 -7.33
C LYS A 131 5.51 -12.35 -7.41
N LEU A 132 5.50 -11.65 -6.28
CA LEU A 132 5.27 -10.20 -6.23
C LEU A 132 6.34 -9.41 -6.99
N ARG A 133 7.62 -9.77 -6.87
CA ARG A 133 8.72 -9.19 -7.65
C ARG A 133 8.47 -9.29 -9.16
N ARG A 134 8.10 -10.49 -9.64
CA ARG A 134 7.76 -10.70 -11.06
C ARG A 134 6.55 -9.87 -11.49
N LEU A 135 5.55 -9.75 -10.63
CA LEU A 135 4.35 -8.95 -10.88
C LEU A 135 4.67 -7.46 -11.04
N LEU A 136 5.46 -6.89 -10.12
CA LEU A 136 5.87 -5.47 -10.16
C LEU A 136 6.83 -5.13 -11.31
N ALA A 137 7.59 -6.11 -11.81
CA ALA A 137 8.53 -5.92 -12.91
C ALA A 137 7.86 -5.65 -14.29
N SER A 138 6.54 -5.76 -14.43
CA SER A 138 5.85 -5.48 -15.69
C SER A 138 4.48 -4.87 -15.45
N ARG A 139 4.20 -3.74 -16.12
CA ARG A 139 2.88 -3.08 -16.06
C ARG A 139 1.74 -4.01 -16.48
N ALA A 140 1.96 -4.86 -17.48
CA ALA A 140 0.95 -5.81 -17.95
C ALA A 140 0.66 -6.89 -16.89
N ARG A 141 1.72 -7.43 -16.25
CA ARG A 141 1.57 -8.41 -15.17
C ARG A 141 0.89 -7.81 -13.95
N LEU A 142 1.29 -6.59 -13.56
CA LEU A 142 0.66 -5.82 -12.49
C LEU A 142 -0.85 -5.65 -12.72
N ARG A 143 -1.24 -5.15 -13.90
CA ARG A 143 -2.67 -4.98 -14.25
C ARG A 143 -3.44 -6.30 -14.22
N ARG A 144 -2.84 -7.42 -14.65
CA ARG A 144 -3.47 -8.75 -14.55
C ARG A 144 -3.61 -9.21 -13.10
N GLY A 145 -2.57 -9.05 -12.29
CA GLY A 145 -2.59 -9.43 -10.87
C GLY A 145 -3.63 -8.65 -10.08
N VAL A 146 -3.71 -7.33 -10.28
CA VAL A 146 -4.74 -6.48 -9.68
C VAL A 146 -6.15 -6.94 -10.08
N ARG A 147 -6.38 -7.23 -11.36
CA ARG A 147 -7.69 -7.75 -11.81
C ARG A 147 -8.04 -9.09 -11.18
N THR A 148 -7.05 -9.96 -10.97
CA THR A 148 -7.26 -11.27 -10.32
C THR A 148 -7.66 -11.07 -8.87
N ALA A 149 -6.89 -10.27 -8.11
CA ALA A 149 -7.16 -9.98 -6.71
C ALA A 149 -8.55 -9.37 -6.47
N LEU A 150 -9.01 -8.50 -7.36
CA LEU A 150 -10.33 -7.86 -7.23
C LEU A 150 -11.49 -8.72 -7.73
N ARG A 151 -11.24 -9.76 -8.54
CA ARG A 151 -12.29 -10.69 -9.01
C ARG A 151 -12.78 -11.61 -7.89
N GLU A 152 -11.87 -12.10 -7.05
CA GLU A 152 -12.18 -12.98 -5.91
C GLU A 152 -13.12 -12.33 -4.89
N VAL A 153 -13.13 -10.99 -4.83
CA VAL A 153 -14.06 -10.21 -3.98
C VAL A 153 -15.45 -10.16 -4.58
N LYS A 154 -15.53 -9.92 -5.90
CA LYS A 154 -16.81 -9.83 -6.60
C LYS A 154 -17.56 -11.17 -6.57
N THR A 155 -16.86 -12.30 -6.69
CA THR A 155 -17.49 -13.61 -6.57
C THR A 155 -18.06 -13.84 -5.16
N ARG A 156 -17.33 -13.44 -4.11
CA ARG A 156 -17.83 -13.50 -2.72
C ARG A 156 -18.99 -12.55 -2.43
N ALA A 157 -19.07 -11.42 -3.12
CA ALA A 157 -20.18 -10.47 -2.98
C ALA A 157 -21.45 -10.88 -3.75
N VAL A 158 -21.32 -11.76 -4.77
CA VAL A 158 -22.44 -12.29 -5.55
C VAL A 158 -23.09 -13.51 -4.89
N ASP A 159 -22.33 -14.24 -4.06
CA ASP A 159 -22.89 -15.29 -3.19
C ASP A 159 -23.66 -14.65 -2.01
N GLY A 160 -24.86 -14.10 -2.30
CA GLY A 160 -25.80 -13.50 -1.36
C GLY A 160 -26.46 -14.49 -0.39
N THR A 161 -25.83 -15.63 -0.10
CA THR A 161 -26.41 -16.73 0.70
C THR A 161 -25.93 -16.76 2.15
N GLY A 162 -25.15 -15.78 2.60
CA GLY A 162 -24.74 -15.67 4.00
C GLY A 162 -23.93 -16.87 4.53
N ARG A 163 -23.35 -17.67 3.64
CA ARG A 163 -22.61 -18.90 4.01
C ARG A 163 -21.13 -18.73 3.71
N CYS A 164 -20.30 -18.80 4.75
CA CYS A 164 -18.83 -18.80 4.61
C CYS A 164 -18.41 -19.97 3.71
N SER A 165 -17.86 -19.66 2.53
CA SER A 165 -17.28 -20.67 1.64
C SER A 165 -15.91 -21.09 2.17
N ASN A 166 -15.87 -22.30 2.74
CA ASN A 166 -14.67 -23.02 3.17
C ASN A 166 -13.78 -23.34 1.96
N ARG A 167 -13.02 -22.36 1.48
CA ARG A 167 -11.84 -22.59 0.64
C ARG A 167 -10.80 -21.52 0.93
N VAL A 168 -10.00 -21.82 1.95
CA VAL A 168 -8.63 -21.40 2.27
C VAL A 168 -8.55 -21.07 3.77
N LEU A 169 -7.76 -21.90 4.44
CA LEU A 169 -7.45 -21.99 5.88
C LEU A 169 -7.37 -20.65 6.63
N GLY A 170 -8.00 -20.59 7.81
CA GLY A 170 -7.73 -19.61 8.85
C GLY A 170 -8.97 -18.87 9.37
N GLU A 171 -9.71 -19.55 10.26
CA GLU A 171 -10.50 -19.04 11.40
C GLU A 171 -11.43 -17.83 11.19
N CYS A 172 -12.74 -18.13 11.22
CA CYS A 172 -13.75 -17.20 11.71
C CYS A 172 -14.06 -17.60 13.17
N THR A 173 -13.77 -16.71 14.12
CA THR A 173 -14.39 -16.71 15.47
C THR A 173 -15.69 -15.93 15.43
#